data_AF-A0A1X1NBW9-F1
#
_entry.id   AF-A0A1X1NBW9-F1
#
_cell.length_a   1.000
_cell.length_b   1.000
_cell.length_c   1.000
_cell.angle_alpha   90.00
_cell.angle_beta   90.00
_cell.angle_gamma   90.00
#
_symmetry.space_group_name_H-M   'P 1'
#
loop_
_entity.id
_entity.type
_entity.pdbx_description
1 polymer ?
#
loop_
_entity_poly.entity_id
_entity_poly.type
_entity_poly.pdbx_seq_one_letter_code
_entity_poly.pdbx_strand_id
1 'polypeptide(L)'
;MVVAVALGTAAGLGTVAPVQAAPQQATVSVWTSDGWGGGTVTSQPAGINCHQPAWQPYSEEPQQPPTGTCSASFPVGTTVTFTATPDPGSYFNYADPNPKTVYPGYNPVYVVFCPENDYCMAPL
;
A
#
# COMPACT_ATOMS: atom_id res chain seq x y z
N MET A 1 20.00 -66.85 39.24
CA MET A 1 20.55 -65.49 39.17
C MET A 1 19.76 -64.76 38.07
N VAL A 2 18.62 -64.16 38.45
CA VAL A 2 18.25 -62.71 38.36
C VAL A 2 18.43 -62.17 36.93
N VAL A 3 17.47 -61.53 36.22
CA VAL A 3 16.70 -60.29 36.47
C VAL A 3 15.72 -60.20 35.26
N ALA A 4 14.41 -60.20 35.43
CA ALA A 4 13.46 -59.09 35.69
C ALA A 4 12.85 -58.42 34.42
N VAL A 5 11.55 -58.15 34.59
CA VAL A 5 10.58 -57.55 33.68
C VAL A 5 10.82 -56.03 33.58
N ALA A 6 10.60 -55.43 32.41
CA ALA A 6 10.15 -54.04 32.34
C ALA A 6 9.33 -53.79 31.05
N LEU A 7 8.02 -53.65 31.20
CA LEU A 7 7.15 -52.93 30.28
C LEU A 7 7.41 -51.43 30.50
N GLY A 8 8.02 -50.76 29.53
CA GLY A 8 8.23 -49.32 29.54
C GLY A 8 7.28 -48.63 28.56
N THR A 9 6.15 -48.12 29.02
CA THR A 9 5.35 -47.16 28.25
C THR A 9 6.05 -45.80 28.32
N ALA A 10 6.82 -45.45 27.30
CA ALA A 10 7.33 -44.10 27.16
C ALA A 10 6.20 -43.20 26.62
N ALA A 11 5.57 -42.43 27.51
CA ALA A 11 4.74 -41.31 27.11
C ALA A 11 5.66 -40.22 26.55
N GLY A 12 5.75 -40.13 25.22
CA GLY A 12 6.45 -39.04 24.55
C GLY A 12 5.73 -37.72 24.82
N LEU A 13 6.29 -36.91 25.71
CA LEU A 13 5.89 -35.51 25.85
C LEU A 13 6.39 -34.78 24.60
N GLY A 14 5.52 -34.65 23.60
CA GLY A 14 5.79 -33.84 22.42
C GLY A 14 5.97 -32.38 22.84
N THR A 15 7.17 -31.84 22.63
CA THR A 15 7.40 -30.40 22.77
C THR A 15 6.63 -29.67 21.69
N VAL A 16 5.62 -28.89 22.08
CA VAL A 16 4.95 -27.97 21.16
C VAL A 16 5.96 -26.89 20.76
N ALA A 17 6.36 -26.87 19.49
CA ALA A 17 7.09 -25.73 18.95
C ALA A 17 6.18 -24.49 19.05
N PRO A 18 6.67 -23.33 19.49
CA PRO A 18 5.87 -22.12 19.45
C PRO A 18 5.49 -21.86 17.99
N VAL A 19 4.19 -21.78 17.72
CA VAL A 19 3.68 -21.29 16.43
C VAL A 19 4.03 -19.81 16.38
N GLN A 20 5.14 -19.48 15.73
CA GLN A 20 5.53 -18.09 15.51
C GLN A 20 4.51 -17.50 14.52
N ALA A 21 3.63 -16.61 14.98
CA ALA A 21 2.68 -15.95 14.11
C ALA A 21 3.46 -15.14 13.06
N ALA A 22 3.37 -15.53 11.79
CA ALA A 22 3.95 -14.75 10.72
C ALA A 22 3.32 -13.35 10.72
N PRO A 23 4.09 -12.27 10.52
CA PRO A 23 3.54 -10.93 10.46
C PRO A 23 2.51 -10.89 9.32
N GLN A 24 1.27 -10.56 9.66
CA GLN A 24 0.21 -10.40 8.67
C GLN A 24 0.56 -9.21 7.78
N GLN A 25 0.48 -9.40 6.47
CA GLN A 25 0.70 -8.34 5.47
C GLN A 25 -0.62 -7.94 4.82
N ALA A 26 -0.75 -6.68 4.44
CA ALA A 26 -1.85 -6.19 3.63
C ALA A 26 -1.34 -5.22 2.56
N THR A 27 -2.02 -5.21 1.41
CA THR A 27 -1.68 -4.34 0.28
C THR A 27 -2.29 -2.96 0.47
N VAL A 28 -1.45 -1.92 0.34
CA VAL A 28 -1.85 -0.53 0.20
C VAL A 28 -1.85 -0.16 -1.27
N SER A 29 -2.90 0.54 -1.73
CA SER A 29 -3.05 0.97 -3.12
C SER A 29 -3.28 2.48 -3.20
N VAL A 30 -2.50 3.15 -4.04
CA VAL A 30 -2.63 4.58 -4.33
C VAL A 30 -3.43 4.79 -5.61
N TRP A 31 -4.42 5.69 -5.53
CA TRP A 31 -5.30 6.09 -6.62
C TRP A 31 -5.06 7.55 -6.98
N THR A 32 -4.82 7.87 -8.26
CA THR A 32 -4.38 9.20 -8.72
C THR A 32 -5.14 9.75 -9.94
N SER A 33 -6.19 9.09 -10.40
CA SER A 33 -6.75 9.31 -11.75
C SER A 33 -7.86 10.37 -11.84
N ASP A 34 -8.19 11.10 -10.79
CA ASP A 34 -9.38 11.94 -10.72
C ASP A 34 -9.13 13.44 -10.94
N GLY A 35 -7.97 13.97 -10.56
CA GLY A 35 -7.73 15.41 -10.63
C GLY A 35 -7.27 15.99 -11.97
N TRP A 36 -6.95 15.17 -12.97
CA TRP A 36 -6.41 15.55 -14.30
C TRP A 36 -5.00 16.17 -14.31
N GLY A 37 -4.49 16.61 -13.17
CA GLY A 37 -3.09 16.98 -13.01
C GLY A 37 -2.19 15.73 -12.95
N GLY A 38 -0.90 15.96 -13.14
CA GLY A 38 0.14 14.94 -13.06
C GLY A 38 0.99 15.06 -11.81
N GLY A 39 1.60 13.96 -11.40
CA GLY A 39 2.55 13.96 -10.31
C GLY A 39 3.04 12.58 -9.89
N THR A 40 4.08 12.61 -9.07
CA THR A 40 4.69 11.41 -8.48
C THR A 40 4.26 11.26 -7.02
N VAL A 41 3.95 10.03 -6.61
CA VAL A 41 3.65 9.66 -5.23
C VAL A 41 4.70 8.67 -4.74
N THR A 42 5.33 8.98 -3.61
CA THR A 42 6.27 8.10 -2.92
C THR A 42 5.81 7.81 -1.49
N SER A 43 6.25 6.69 -0.91
CA SER A 43 5.91 6.31 0.48
C SER A 43 7.10 6.13 1.40
N GLN A 44 6.86 6.33 2.70
CA GLN A 44 7.73 5.94 3.81
C GLN A 44 6.90 5.09 4.81
N PRO A 45 7.23 3.81 5.07
CA PRO A 45 8.31 3.03 4.48
C PRO A 45 8.24 2.92 2.95
N ALA A 46 9.40 2.72 2.32
CA ALA A 46 9.50 2.61 0.87
C ALA A 46 8.75 1.36 0.36
N GLY A 47 8.11 1.50 -0.79
CA GLY A 47 7.34 0.43 -1.43
C GLY A 47 6.45 0.97 -2.54
N ILE A 48 5.95 2.19 -2.39
CA ILE A 48 5.19 2.90 -3.40
C ILE A 48 6.06 4.02 -4.00
N ASN A 49 6.13 4.01 -5.33
CA ASN A 49 6.77 5.04 -6.16
C ASN A 49 6.11 4.97 -7.53
N CYS A 50 5.07 5.77 -7.74
CA CYS A 50 4.37 5.81 -9.01
C CYS A 50 4.08 7.22 -9.48
N HIS A 51 3.94 7.34 -10.79
CA HIS A 51 3.72 8.60 -11.48
C HIS A 51 2.43 8.53 -12.28
N GLN A 52 1.58 9.52 -12.12
CA GLN A 52 0.40 9.74 -12.94
C GLN A 52 0.72 10.90 -13.90
N PRO A 53 0.66 10.69 -15.22
CA PRO A 53 0.76 11.79 -16.16
C PRO A 53 -0.49 12.68 -16.09
N ALA A 54 -0.29 13.99 -16.28
CA ALA A 54 -1.40 14.90 -16.48
C ALA A 54 -2.19 14.50 -17.73
N TRP A 55 -3.51 14.64 -17.67
CA TRP A 55 -4.38 14.27 -18.77
C TRP A 55 -5.41 15.35 -19.05
N GLN A 56 -5.68 15.60 -20.33
CA GLN A 56 -6.67 16.57 -20.78
C GLN A 56 -7.95 15.86 -21.22
N PRO A 57 -9.08 16.08 -20.54
CA PRO A 57 -10.34 15.36 -20.78
C PRO A 57 -10.99 15.62 -22.13
N TYR A 58 -10.66 16.73 -22.76
CA TYR A 58 -11.18 17.14 -24.06
C TYR A 58 -10.22 16.83 -25.21
N SER A 59 -9.11 16.16 -24.92
CA SER A 59 -8.20 15.68 -25.95
C SER A 59 -8.70 14.38 -26.57
N GLU A 60 -8.21 14.05 -27.77
CA GLU A 60 -8.47 12.75 -28.40
C GLU A 60 -7.70 11.60 -27.71
N GLU A 61 -6.72 11.93 -26.86
CA GLU A 61 -5.93 10.94 -26.14
C GLU A 61 -6.68 10.46 -24.89
N PRO A 62 -6.77 9.15 -24.65
CA PRO A 62 -7.33 8.62 -23.41
C PRO A 62 -6.38 8.87 -22.23
N GLN A 63 -6.94 8.91 -21.02
CA GLN A 63 -6.14 9.00 -19.80
C GLN A 63 -5.16 7.83 -19.72
N GLN A 64 -3.87 8.15 -19.64
CA GLN A 64 -2.84 7.14 -19.51
C GLN A 64 -2.88 6.54 -18.10
N PRO A 65 -2.65 5.23 -17.96
CA PRO A 65 -2.52 4.61 -16.64
C PRO A 65 -1.28 5.14 -15.92
N PRO A 66 -1.27 5.12 -14.58
CA PRO A 66 -0.07 5.47 -13.83
C PRO A 66 1.08 4.49 -14.14
N THR A 67 2.30 5.01 -14.13
CA THR A 67 3.54 4.24 -14.31
C THR A 67 4.23 4.00 -12.97
N GLY A 68 5.06 2.95 -12.86
CA GLY A 68 5.75 2.59 -11.62
C GLY A 68 4.92 1.71 -10.68
N THR A 69 5.16 1.81 -9.38
CA THR A 69 4.56 0.94 -8.35
C THR A 69 3.58 1.73 -7.48
N CYS A 70 2.28 1.67 -7.81
CA CYS A 70 1.21 2.31 -7.02
C CYS A 70 0.64 1.43 -5.90
N SER A 71 1.13 0.20 -5.73
CA SER A 71 0.69 -0.66 -4.63
C SER A 71 1.84 -1.46 -4.05
N ALA A 72 1.82 -1.64 -2.73
CA ALA A 72 2.82 -2.42 -2.02
C ALA A 72 2.24 -3.09 -0.78
N SER A 73 2.83 -4.21 -0.39
CA SER A 73 2.47 -4.93 0.83
C SER A 73 3.29 -4.43 2.01
N PHE A 74 2.60 -4.09 3.09
CA PHE A 74 3.20 -3.69 4.35
C PHE A 74 2.66 -4.56 5.49
N PRO A 75 3.40 -4.73 6.59
CA PRO A 75 2.86 -5.37 7.78
C PRO A 75 1.62 -4.62 8.29
N VAL A 76 0.60 -5.36 8.71
CA VAL A 76 -0.58 -4.79 9.38
C VAL A 76 -0.13 -4.00 10.62
N GLY A 77 -0.71 -2.82 10.82
CA GLY A 77 -0.35 -1.86 11.86
C GLY A 77 0.74 -0.87 11.46
N THR A 78 1.38 -1.04 10.29
CA THR A 78 2.36 -0.06 9.79
C THR A 78 1.67 1.26 9.48
N THR A 79 2.28 2.37 9.86
CA THR A 79 1.88 3.71 9.39
C THR A 79 2.75 4.10 8.19
N VAL A 80 2.11 4.30 7.05
CA VAL A 80 2.73 4.68 5.79
C VAL A 80 2.42 6.14 5.50
N THR A 81 3.45 6.98 5.40
CA THR A 81 3.33 8.40 5.02
C THR A 81 3.60 8.55 3.53
N PHE A 82 2.84 9.39 2.86
CA PHE A 82 2.96 9.63 1.43
C PHE A 82 3.48 11.03 1.15
N THR A 83 4.37 11.14 0.17
CA THR A 83 4.82 12.42 -0.39
C THR A 83 4.37 12.50 -1.83
N ALA A 84 3.56 13.53 -2.13
CA ALA A 84 3.07 13.82 -3.46
C ALA A 84 3.87 15.01 -4.03
N THR A 85 4.46 14.82 -5.20
CA THR A 85 5.22 15.86 -5.91
C THR A 85 4.53 16.09 -7.25
N PRO A 86 3.86 17.24 -7.45
CA PRO A 86 3.18 17.53 -8.71
C PRO A 86 4.17 17.72 -9.86
N ASP A 87 3.74 17.36 -11.06
CA ASP A 87 4.45 17.69 -12.28
C ASP A 87 4.34 19.19 -12.61
N PRO A 88 5.24 19.74 -13.45
CA PRO A 88 5.07 21.10 -13.96
C PRO A 88 3.69 21.35 -14.57
N GLY A 89 3.04 22.47 -14.22
CA GLY A 89 1.69 22.81 -14.66
C GLY A 89 0.58 22.11 -13.87
N SER A 90 0.93 21.37 -12.82
CA SER A 90 -0.01 20.78 -11.84
C SER A 90 0.32 21.25 -10.42
N TYR A 91 -0.66 21.17 -9.53
CA TYR A 91 -0.48 21.34 -8.09
C TYR A 91 -1.03 20.14 -7.33
N PHE A 92 -0.46 19.89 -6.16
CA PHE A 92 -0.98 18.88 -5.23
C PHE A 92 -2.22 19.42 -4.52
N ASN A 93 -3.35 18.72 -4.64
CA ASN A 93 -4.61 19.13 -4.02
C ASN A 93 -4.78 18.46 -2.65
N TYR A 94 -4.87 17.13 -2.61
CA TYR A 94 -4.94 16.39 -1.36
C TYR A 94 -4.43 14.95 -1.48
N ALA A 95 -4.15 14.36 -0.32
CA ALA A 95 -3.89 12.94 -0.16
C ALA A 95 -4.67 12.45 1.06
N ASP A 96 -5.60 11.50 0.88
CA ASP A 96 -6.44 10.98 1.97
C ASP A 96 -6.56 9.44 1.96
N PRO A 97 -6.36 8.78 3.10
CA PRO A 97 -5.72 9.30 4.31
C PRO A 97 -4.21 9.43 4.10
N ASN A 98 -3.61 10.50 4.61
CA ASN A 98 -2.15 10.63 4.72
C ASN A 98 -1.78 11.18 6.10
N PRO A 99 -1.18 10.37 6.99
CA PRO A 99 -0.66 9.01 6.76
C PRO A 99 -1.76 7.92 6.72
N LYS A 100 -1.41 6.75 6.16
CA LYS A 100 -2.25 5.53 6.17
C LYS A 100 -1.75 4.51 7.20
N THR A 101 -2.58 4.18 8.17
CA THR A 101 -2.38 2.95 8.95
C THR A 101 -2.89 1.75 8.17
N VAL A 102 -2.05 0.71 8.07
CA VAL A 102 -2.33 -0.52 7.33
C VAL A 102 -3.22 -1.42 8.18
N TYR A 103 -4.44 -1.67 7.70
CA TYR A 103 -5.39 -2.58 8.31
C TYR A 103 -5.43 -3.92 7.56
N PRO A 104 -5.94 -5.00 8.18
CA PRO A 104 -6.32 -6.18 7.43
C PRO A 104 -7.35 -5.81 6.34
N GLY A 105 -7.12 -6.22 5.10
CA GLY A 105 -8.04 -5.97 3.99
C GLY A 105 -7.74 -4.70 3.20
N TYR A 106 -8.73 -3.81 3.06
CA TYR A 106 -8.73 -2.73 2.08
C TYR A 106 -7.98 -1.48 2.59
N ASN A 107 -6.90 -1.10 1.89
CA ASN A 107 -6.07 0.05 2.24
C ASN A 107 -5.87 1.01 1.05
N PRO A 108 -6.92 1.73 0.61
CA PRO A 108 -6.76 2.77 -0.40
C PRO A 108 -6.14 4.03 0.20
N VAL A 109 -5.45 4.78 -0.64
CA VAL A 109 -5.07 6.18 -0.46
C VAL A 109 -5.37 6.89 -1.76
N TYR A 110 -6.14 7.96 -1.70
CA TYR A 110 -6.46 8.81 -2.84
C TYR A 110 -5.49 9.98 -2.83
N VAL A 111 -4.81 10.23 -3.94
CA VAL A 111 -3.87 11.33 -4.10
C VAL A 111 -4.23 12.10 -5.36
N VAL A 112 -4.58 13.37 -5.20
CA VAL A 112 -5.13 14.17 -6.28
C VAL A 112 -4.17 15.28 -6.66
N PHE A 113 -3.82 15.30 -7.95
CA PHE A 113 -3.11 16.38 -8.62
C PHE A 113 -4.08 17.10 -9.55
N CYS A 114 -4.06 18.43 -9.54
CA CYS A 114 -4.92 19.25 -10.39
C CYS A 114 -4.07 20.11 -11.33
N PRO A 115 -4.54 20.47 -12.53
CA PRO A 115 -3.87 21.45 -13.38
C PRO A 115 -3.89 22.85 -12.76
N GLU A 116 -2.83 23.65 -12.94
CA GLU A 116 -2.76 25.02 -12.39
C GLU A 116 -3.73 26.02 -13.05
N ASN A 117 -4.12 25.77 -14.31
CA ASN A 117 -4.89 26.71 -15.12
C ASN A 117 -6.23 26.14 -15.60
N ASP A 118 -6.71 25.06 -14.99
CA ASP A 118 -7.97 24.39 -15.37
C ASP A 118 -8.73 23.94 -14.12
N TYR A 119 -9.97 23.47 -14.31
CA TYR A 119 -10.78 22.94 -13.23
C TYR A 119 -10.21 21.63 -12.70
N CYS A 120 -10.10 21.53 -11.38
CA CYS A 120 -9.82 20.26 -10.75
C CYS A 120 -11.11 19.44 -10.63
N MET A 121 -11.19 18.32 -11.35
CA MET A 121 -12.31 17.37 -11.21
C MET A 121 -12.06 16.33 -10.13
N ALA A 122 -11.61 16.77 -8.96
CA ALA A 122 -11.55 15.88 -7.81
C ALA A 122 -12.97 15.58 -7.30
N PRO A 123 -13.37 14.30 -7.09
CA PRO A 123 -14.59 14.01 -6.37
C PRO A 123 -14.46 14.55 -4.94
N LEU A 124 -15.44 15.35 -4.51
CA LEU A 124 -15.61 15.80 -3.13
C LEU A 124 -15.92 14.63 -2.20
#